data_AF-A0A967X194-F1
#
_entry.id   AF-A0A967X194-F1
#
_cell.length_a   1.000
_cell.length_b   1.000
_cell.length_c   1.000
_cell.angle_alpha   90.00
_cell.angle_beta   90.00
_cell.angle_gamma   90.00
#
_symmetry.space_group_name_H-M   'P 1'
#
loop_
_entity.id
_entity.type
_entity.pdbx_description
1 polymer ?
#
loop_
_entity_poly.entity_id
_entity_poly.type
_entity_poly.pdbx_seq_one_letter_code
_entity_poly.pdbx_strand_id
1 'polypeptide(L)'
;VLVHGGKANGVVLENGDTVRASTVISSVDPNRTFLRLVGEEHLEDEFAAQIRRYKLRGSSGKVNLALDRLPEFTCRPGDGPH
;
A
#
# COMPACT_ATOMS: atom_id res chain seq x y z
N VAL A 1 13.67 -0.96 7.23
CA VAL A 1 14.53 -0.63 6.06
C VAL A 1 15.88 -0.24 6.60
N LEU A 2 16.97 -0.68 5.97
CA LEU A 2 18.31 -0.28 6.39
C LEU A 2 18.65 1.05 5.73
N VAL A 3 18.76 2.11 6.52
CA VAL A 3 19.14 3.46 6.04
C VAL A 3 20.57 3.77 6.50
N HIS A 4 21.42 4.17 5.56
CA HIS A 4 22.78 4.62 5.86
C HIS A 4 23.15 5.78 4.93
N GLY A 5 23.63 6.88 5.51
CA GLY A 5 23.97 8.10 4.77
C GLY A 5 22.78 8.67 3.97
N GLY A 6 21.57 8.59 4.53
CA GLY A 6 20.34 9.05 3.87
C GLY A 6 19.86 8.17 2.70
N LYS A 7 20.43 6.97 2.51
CA LYS A 7 20.04 6.04 1.45
C LYS A 7 19.58 4.70 2.00
N ALA A 8 18.55 4.12 1.37
CA ALA A 8 18.17 2.73 1.62
C ALA A 8 19.23 1.78 1.05
N ASN A 9 19.70 0.82 1.84
CA ASN A 9 20.74 -0.15 1.48
C ASN A 9 20.28 -1.61 1.62
N GLY A 10 18.99 -1.82 1.82
CA GLY A 10 18.39 -3.14 2.02
C GLY A 10 17.22 -3.15 2.99
N VAL A 11 16.77 -4.34 3.33
CA VAL A 11 15.69 -4.60 4.28
C VAL A 11 16.13 -5.64 5.31
N VAL A 12 15.59 -5.51 6.52
CA VAL A 12 15.65 -6.55 7.55
C VAL A 12 14.27 -7.20 7.59
N LEU A 13 14.24 -8.51 7.46
CA LEU A 13 13.04 -9.32 7.55
C LEU A 13 12.69 -9.57 9.01
N GLU A 14 11.44 -9.98 9.28
CA GLU A 14 10.97 -10.23 10.65
C GLU A 14 11.78 -11.33 11.37
N ASN A 15 12.32 -12.30 10.64
CA ASN A 15 13.18 -13.35 11.17
C ASN A 15 14.63 -12.87 11.49
N GLY A 16 14.94 -11.60 11.26
CA GLY A 16 16.27 -11.02 11.48
C GLY A 16 17.20 -11.09 10.27
N ASP A 17 16.85 -11.81 9.21
CA ASP A 17 17.67 -11.89 8.01
C ASP A 17 17.75 -10.53 7.30
N THR A 18 18.91 -10.25 6.73
CA THR A 18 19.15 -9.02 5.99
C THR A 18 19.29 -9.30 4.50
N VAL A 19 18.47 -8.62 3.70
CA VAL A 19 18.62 -8.59 2.24
C VAL A 19 19.21 -7.25 1.84
N ARG A 20 20.45 -7.26 1.33
CA ARG A 20 21.14 -6.06 0.82
C ARG A 20 20.70 -5.76 -0.61
N ALA A 21 20.44 -4.48 -0.88
CA ALA A 21 20.07 -4.01 -2.21
C ALA A 21 20.47 -2.54 -2.38
N SER A 22 20.86 -2.16 -3.59
CA SER A 22 21.12 -0.75 -3.95
C SER A 22 19.83 0.06 -4.12
N THR A 23 18.69 -0.60 -4.24
CA THR A 23 17.39 0.02 -4.44
C THR A 23 16.33 -0.82 -3.75
N VAL A 24 15.44 -0.17 -3.01
CA VAL A 24 14.30 -0.78 -2.32
C VAL A 24 13.04 -0.12 -2.84
N ILE A 25 12.09 -0.92 -3.34
CA ILE A 25 10.77 -0.46 -3.80
C ILE A 25 9.74 -1.01 -2.82
N SER A 26 8.92 -0.13 -2.25
CA SER A 26 7.83 -0.52 -1.35
C SER A 26 6.49 -0.33 -2.03
N SER A 27 5.69 -1.39 -2.08
CA SER A 27 4.27 -1.33 -2.47
C SER A 27 3.33 -1.18 -1.25
N VAL A 28 3.90 -1.03 -0.06
CA VAL A 28 3.16 -0.87 1.19
C VAL A 28 2.65 0.57 1.29
N ASP A 29 1.54 0.78 1.99
CA ASP A 29 0.99 2.12 2.22
C ASP A 29 2.06 3.11 2.73
N PRO A 30 1.94 4.40 2.38
CA PRO A 30 3.00 5.38 2.64
C PRO A 30 3.23 5.62 4.14
N ASN A 31 2.20 5.53 4.98
CA ASN A 31 2.39 5.70 6.43
C ASN A 31 3.27 4.59 6.99
N ARG A 32 2.99 3.33 6.63
CA ARG A 32 3.79 2.21 7.08
C ARG A 32 5.18 2.19 6.45
N THR A 33 5.30 2.52 5.17
CA THR A 33 6.60 2.62 4.49
C THR A 33 7.49 3.67 5.16
N PHE A 34 7.03 4.91 5.28
CA PHE A 34 7.89 6.01 5.70
C PHE A 34 7.99 6.14 7.23
N LEU A 35 6.86 6.14 7.95
CA LEU A 35 6.85 6.42 9.38
C LEU A 35 7.23 5.21 10.26
N ARG A 36 7.24 3.99 9.69
CA ARG A 36 7.58 2.77 10.44
C ARG A 36 8.75 2.00 9.86
N LEU A 37 8.70 1.67 8.57
CA LEU A 37 9.72 0.83 7.95
C LEU A 37 11.00 1.60 7.67
N VAL A 38 10.91 2.83 7.15
CA VAL A 38 12.05 3.73 6.99
C VAL A 38 12.44 4.34 8.32
N GLY A 39 11.47 4.81 9.11
CA GLY A 39 11.71 5.53 10.37
C GLY A 39 11.62 7.03 10.14
N GLU A 40 10.88 7.74 11.00
CA GLU A 40 10.63 9.16 10.80
C GLU A 40 11.89 10.01 10.98
N GLU A 41 12.82 9.57 11.83
CA GLU A 41 14.13 10.18 12.07
C GLU A 41 15.01 10.26 10.82
N HIS A 42 14.64 9.52 9.77
CA HIS A 42 15.33 9.51 8.48
C HIS A 42 14.63 10.37 7.42
N LEU A 43 13.57 11.09 7.78
CA LEU A 43 12.76 11.91 6.88
C LEU A 43 12.95 13.41 7.17
N GLU A 44 12.76 14.22 6.14
CA GLU A 44 12.60 15.67 6.33
C GLU A 44 11.26 15.96 7.01
N ASP A 45 11.24 16.91 7.95
CA ASP A 45 10.08 17.23 8.79
C ASP A 45 8.82 17.54 7.96
N GLU A 46 8.98 18.30 6.87
CA GLU A 46 7.87 18.64 5.99
C GLU A 46 7.28 17.39 5.31
N PHE A 47 8.15 16.50 4.83
CA PHE A 47 7.72 15.25 4.19
C PHE A 47 7.02 14.34 5.19
N ALA A 48 7.58 14.16 6.40
CA ALA A 48 6.93 13.39 7.46
C ALA A 48 5.55 13.96 7.81
N ALA A 49 5.41 15.29 7.88
CA ALA A 49 4.14 15.95 8.11
C ALA A 49 3.13 15.72 6.96
N GLN A 50 3.58 15.69 5.70
CA GLN A 50 2.73 15.34 4.56
C GLN A 50 2.26 13.87 4.63
N ILE A 51 3.15 12.92 4.96
CA ILE A 51 2.78 11.50 5.10
C ILE A 51 1.74 11.30 6.21
N ARG A 52 1.89 11.95 7.36
CA ARG A 52 0.89 11.88 8.45
C ARG A 52 -0.50 12.37 8.05
N ARG A 53 -0.56 13.36 7.14
CA ARG A 53 -1.83 13.90 6.63
C ARG A 53 -2.42 13.05 5.49
N TYR A 54 -1.68 12.05 5.00
CA TYR A 54 -2.14 11.19 3.93
C TYR A 54 -3.37 10.38 4.36
N LYS A 55 -4.50 10.57 3.66
CA LYS A 55 -5.77 9.92 3.98
C LYS A 55 -5.77 8.49 3.44
N LEU A 56 -5.65 7.52 4.33
CA LEU A 56 -5.74 6.09 3.99
C LEU A 56 -7.18 5.57 3.85
N ARG A 57 -8.16 6.33 4.34
CA ARG A 57 -9.56 5.90 4.35
C ARG A 57 -10.21 6.15 2.99
N GLY A 58 -10.11 5.16 2.10
CA GLY A 58 -11.08 4.95 1.03
C GLY A 58 -12.20 4.05 1.53
N SER A 59 -13.46 4.44 1.34
CA SER A 59 -14.60 3.55 1.57
C SER A 59 -14.87 2.81 0.26
N SER A 60 -14.51 1.53 0.19
CA SER A 60 -14.98 0.65 -0.87
C SER A 60 -15.71 -0.53 -0.23
N GLY A 61 -16.93 -0.78 -0.68
CA GLY A 61 -17.69 -1.96 -0.30
C GLY A 61 -17.46 -3.06 -1.34
N LYS A 62 -17.03 -4.23 -0.90
CA LYS A 62 -17.00 -5.43 -1.73
C LYS A 62 -18.13 -6.36 -1.30
N VAL A 63 -19.01 -6.67 -2.23
CA VAL A 63 -20.06 -7.68 -2.03
C VAL A 63 -19.73 -8.86 -2.93
N ASN A 64 -19.64 -10.06 -2.35
CA ASN A 64 -19.58 -11.31 -3.11
C ASN A 64 -20.99 -11.89 -3.12
N LEU A 65 -21.57 -12.08 -4.30
CA LEU A 65 -22.92 -12.61 -4.47
C LEU A 65 -22.81 -13.94 -5.19
N ALA A 66 -23.30 -15.00 -4.56
CA ALA A 66 -23.56 -16.27 -5.25
C ALA A 66 -24.97 -16.21 -5.82
N LEU A 67 -25.09 -16.38 -7.13
CA LEU A 67 -26.36 -16.30 -7.86
C LEU A 67 -26.63 -17.62 -8.56
N ASP A 68 -27.91 -18.00 -8.66
CA ASP A 68 -28.37 -19.16 -9.42
C ASP A 68 -28.45 -18.90 -10.93
N ARG A 69 -28.45 -17.62 -11.32
CA ARG A 69 -28.47 -17.16 -12.72
C ARG A 69 -27.82 -15.79 -12.90
N LEU A 70 -27.62 -15.37 -14.15
CA LEU A 70 -27.13 -14.03 -14.47
C LEU A 70 -28.13 -12.94 -14.04
N PRO A 71 -27.65 -11.78 -13.54
CA PRO A 71 -28.50 -10.66 -13.17
C PRO A 71 -29.12 -9.98 -14.40
N GLU A 72 -30.37 -9.54 -14.28
CA GLU A 72 -31.05 -8.70 -15.27
C GLU A 72 -30.91 -7.23 -14.85
N PHE A 73 -30.08 -6.45 -15.54
CA PHE A 73 -29.82 -5.06 -15.17
C PHE A 73 -30.81 -4.11 -15.83
N THR A 74 -31.46 -3.25 -15.02
CA THR A 74 -32.40 -2.24 -15.53
C THR A 74 -31.76 -1.25 -16.51
N CYS A 75 -30.46 -0.96 -16.35
CA CYS A 75 -29.72 -0.07 -17.23
C CYS A 75 -29.17 -0.74 -18.50
N ARG A 76 -29.14 -2.08 -18.56
CA ARG A 76 -28.67 -2.84 -19.72
C ARG A 76 -29.36 -4.20 -19.78
N PRO A 77 -30.62 -4.24 -20.25
CA PRO A 77 -31.41 -5.47 -20.28
C PRO A 77 -30.92 -6.51 -21.29
N GLY A 78 -31.27 -7.77 -21.05
CA GLY A 78 -31.04 -8.91 -21.93
C GLY A 78 -29.80 -9.75 -21.59
N ASP A 79 -29.79 -10.97 -22.13
CA ASP A 79 -28.72 -11.93 -21.93
C ASP A 79 -27.44 -11.53 -22.68
N GLY A 80 -26.29 -11.70 -22.01
CA GLY A 80 -24.98 -11.52 -22.62
C GLY A 80 -23.99 -10.78 -21.73
N PRO A 81 -22.77 -10.53 -22.21
CA PRO A 81 -21.79 -9.73 -21.47
C PRO A 81 -22.28 -8.27 -21.36
N HIS A 82 -22.60 -7.86 -20.13
CA HIS A 82 -22.93 -6.47 -19.77
C HIS A 82 -21.75 -5.79 -19.08
#